data_AF-K7ZEK2-F1
#
_entry.id   AF-K7ZEK2-F1
#
_cell.length_a   1.000
_cell.length_b   1.000
_cell.length_c   1.000
_cell.angle_alpha   90.00
_cell.angle_beta   90.00
_cell.angle_gamma   90.00
#
_symmetry.space_group_name_H-M   'P 1'
#
loop_
_entity.id
_entity.type
_entity.pdbx_description
1 polymer ?
#
loop_
_entity_poly.entity_id
_entity_poly.type
_entity_poly.pdbx_seq_one_letter_code
_entity_poly.pdbx_strand_id
1 'polypeptide(L)'
;LQVPIAAQIVKGIAEGCREARCALLGGETAEMPSIYAVGKYDIAGYCVGLVEDGYELPKFEQYEEGDLVLALPSSGLHCRGFNTILPLLSAANIDMAKKWSELGNKSLGQELAQPTRVYVNEVLSFIKKGFVKAVANIKTSLIYDVQRILPENFEISLDFGDLNIPRIFGWLAARLNLQPDSMLNNLNCGIGLVMVVHKKCTTWKKAFKDVKVLGILKRRLPYGGQEQQVEVKNFDESLEAMAAKYNGTLGSQLLNELQYHDLETSLVKDSIQCQRAETYVTSIGRRLTRVPSVYSDPVLVIGTDGVGTKIKIAQETNKNSTIGIDLVAMCVND
;
A
#
# COMPACT_ATOMS: atom_id res chain seq x y z
N LEU A 1 -21.87 -13.09 15.32
CA LEU A 1 -20.46 -12.62 15.46
C LEU A 1 -19.68 -13.51 16.44
N GLN A 2 -18.41 -13.84 16.16
CA GLN A 2 -17.53 -14.49 17.15
C GLN A 2 -16.84 -13.41 18.00
N VAL A 3 -17.45 -13.04 19.14
CA VAL A 3 -17.05 -11.88 19.96
C VAL A 3 -15.55 -11.84 20.30
N PRO A 4 -14.88 -12.95 20.70
CA PRO A 4 -13.45 -12.91 20.99
C PRO A 4 -12.58 -12.54 19.79
N ILE A 5 -12.94 -13.01 18.59
CA ILE A 5 -12.21 -12.67 17.36
C ILE A 5 -12.44 -11.21 16.98
N ALA A 6 -13.70 -10.75 17.06
CA ALA A 6 -14.04 -9.36 16.80
C ALA A 6 -13.25 -8.39 17.72
N ALA A 7 -13.17 -8.71 19.02
CA ALA A 7 -12.39 -7.94 19.98
C ALA A 7 -10.89 -7.88 19.62
N GLN A 8 -10.31 -8.98 19.09
CA GLN A 8 -8.92 -8.98 18.63
C GLN A 8 -8.72 -8.10 17.39
N ILE A 9 -9.67 -8.13 16.44
CA ILE A 9 -9.64 -7.26 15.25
C ILE A 9 -9.68 -5.79 15.67
N VAL A 10 -10.65 -5.41 16.51
CA VAL A 10 -10.78 -4.03 17.01
C VAL A 10 -9.53 -3.59 17.79
N LYS A 11 -8.95 -4.49 18.61
CA LYS A 11 -7.69 -4.23 19.29
C LYS A 11 -6.55 -3.93 18.30
N GLY A 12 -6.42 -4.72 17.23
CA GLY A 12 -5.42 -4.49 16.19
C GLY A 12 -5.63 -3.15 15.45
N ILE A 13 -6.88 -2.79 15.16
CA ILE A 13 -7.22 -1.48 14.58
C ILE A 13 -6.79 -0.34 15.52
N ALA A 14 -7.13 -0.44 16.80
CA ALA A 14 -6.77 0.57 17.79
C ALA A 14 -5.23 0.69 17.98
N GLU A 15 -4.50 -0.41 17.91
CA GLU A 15 -3.03 -0.42 17.91
C GLU A 15 -2.47 0.28 16.67
N GLY A 16 -3.00 -0.03 15.48
CA GLY A 16 -2.63 0.64 14.24
C GLY A 16 -2.91 2.15 14.27
N CYS A 17 -4.05 2.58 14.81
CA CYS A 17 -4.37 4.00 15.01
C CYS A 17 -3.37 4.68 15.95
N ARG A 18 -2.99 4.00 17.04
CA ARG A 18 -1.98 4.51 17.99
C ARG A 18 -0.61 4.67 17.32
N GLU A 19 -0.19 3.69 16.53
CA GLU A 19 1.06 3.77 15.77
C GLU A 19 1.03 4.89 14.71
N ALA A 20 -0.11 5.07 14.04
CA ALA A 20 -0.32 6.11 13.04
C ALA A 20 -0.55 7.51 13.64
N ARG A 21 -0.70 7.61 14.97
CA ARG A 21 -1.08 8.84 15.68
C ARG A 21 -2.39 9.45 15.17
N CYS A 22 -3.38 8.61 14.91
CA CYS A 22 -4.73 9.05 14.61
C CYS A 22 -5.72 8.55 15.68
N ALA A 23 -6.85 9.24 15.79
CA ALA A 23 -7.94 8.83 16.65
C ALA A 23 -8.81 7.78 15.93
N LEU A 24 -9.19 6.72 16.65
CA LEU A 24 -10.26 5.82 16.23
C LEU A 24 -11.59 6.45 16.68
N LEU A 25 -12.29 7.11 15.76
CA LEU A 25 -13.48 7.90 16.07
C LEU A 25 -14.78 7.10 16.03
N GLY A 26 -14.80 5.98 15.29
CA GLY A 26 -15.97 5.11 15.19
C GLY A 26 -15.69 3.89 14.33
N GLY A 27 -16.66 2.99 14.26
CA GLY A 27 -16.63 1.80 13.42
C GLY A 27 -17.95 1.03 13.55
N GLU A 28 -18.32 0.32 12.49
CA GLU A 28 -19.56 -0.46 12.41
C GLU A 28 -19.25 -1.96 12.33
N THR A 29 -20.17 -2.80 12.83
CA THR A 29 -20.09 -4.26 12.70
C THR A 29 -21.41 -4.81 12.18
N ALA A 30 -21.45 -5.12 10.88
CA ALA A 30 -22.61 -5.70 10.24
C ALA A 30 -22.53 -7.24 10.19
N GLU A 31 -23.54 -7.93 10.73
CA GLU A 31 -23.68 -9.38 10.58
C GLU A 31 -24.52 -9.71 9.34
N MET A 32 -23.92 -10.36 8.33
CA MET A 32 -24.60 -10.72 7.08
C MET A 32 -24.47 -12.22 6.76
N PRO A 33 -25.21 -13.12 7.44
CA PRO A 33 -25.11 -14.57 7.26
C PRO A 33 -25.48 -15.08 5.85
N SER A 34 -26.28 -14.31 5.09
CA SER A 34 -26.63 -14.62 3.70
C SER A 34 -25.52 -14.29 2.70
N ILE A 35 -24.52 -13.50 3.10
CA ILE A 35 -23.42 -13.04 2.24
C ILE A 35 -22.10 -13.72 2.63
N TYR A 36 -21.79 -13.79 3.92
CA TYR A 36 -20.52 -14.34 4.41
C TYR A 36 -20.70 -15.75 4.99
N ALA A 37 -19.85 -16.67 4.55
CA ALA A 37 -19.73 -17.99 5.16
C ALA A 37 -19.23 -17.92 6.61
N VAL A 38 -19.53 -18.94 7.41
CA VAL A 38 -19.09 -19.02 8.80
C VAL A 38 -17.57 -18.90 8.89
N GLY A 39 -17.09 -17.97 9.72
CA GLY A 39 -15.66 -17.69 9.92
C GLY A 39 -15.02 -16.81 8.84
N LYS A 40 -15.80 -16.31 7.86
CA LYS A 40 -15.37 -15.29 6.90
C LYS A 40 -15.89 -13.92 7.34
N TYR A 41 -15.04 -12.92 7.19
CA TYR A 41 -15.35 -11.53 7.49
C TYR A 41 -14.54 -10.62 6.57
N ASP A 42 -15.01 -9.39 6.42
CA ASP A 42 -14.38 -8.35 5.63
C ASP A 42 -14.21 -7.09 6.49
N ILE A 43 -13.19 -6.28 6.20
CA ILE A 43 -12.83 -5.10 6.97
C ILE A 43 -12.55 -3.96 6.00
N ALA A 44 -13.37 -2.91 6.09
CA ALA A 44 -13.14 -1.64 5.42
C ALA A 44 -12.63 -0.61 6.42
N GLY A 45 -11.55 0.09 6.07
CA GLY A 45 -10.97 1.16 6.88
C GLY A 45 -11.00 2.50 6.14
N TYR A 46 -11.41 3.55 6.84
CA TYR A 46 -11.43 4.92 6.31
C TYR A 46 -10.58 5.83 7.18
N CYS A 47 -9.77 6.68 6.55
CA CYS A 47 -8.91 7.64 7.23
C CYS A 47 -9.00 8.99 6.53
N VAL A 48 -9.07 10.07 7.31
CA VAL A 48 -9.04 11.44 6.82
C VAL A 48 -7.81 12.12 7.41
N GLY A 49 -7.04 12.77 6.54
CA GLY A 49 -5.87 13.58 6.90
C GLY A 49 -6.02 15.00 6.38
N LEU A 50 -5.28 15.92 7.00
CA LEU A 50 -5.22 17.32 6.61
C LEU A 50 -3.80 17.65 6.13
N VAL A 51 -3.71 18.52 5.14
CA VAL A 51 -2.47 19.08 4.62
C VAL A 51 -2.67 20.57 4.39
N GLU A 52 -1.65 21.37 4.68
CA GLU A 52 -1.66 22.79 4.35
C GLU A 52 -1.55 22.98 2.83
N ASP A 53 -2.23 24.00 2.31
CA ASP A 53 -2.18 24.36 0.89
C ASP A 53 -0.72 24.64 0.46
N GLY A 54 -0.27 24.03 -0.63
CA GLY A 54 1.12 24.10 -1.13
C GLY A 54 2.10 23.09 -0.50
N TYR A 55 1.67 22.31 0.49
CA TYR A 55 2.45 21.21 1.08
C TYR A 55 2.08 19.83 0.52
N GLU A 56 1.19 19.78 -0.48
CA GLU A 56 0.85 18.54 -1.15
C GLU A 56 2.07 17.91 -1.83
N LEU A 57 2.04 16.58 -1.93
CA LEU A 57 3.02 15.79 -2.64
C LEU A 57 2.31 15.01 -3.77
N PRO A 58 2.98 14.75 -4.90
CA PRO A 58 4.37 15.08 -5.21
C PRO A 58 4.57 16.50 -5.78
N LYS A 59 5.76 17.06 -5.53
CA LYS A 59 6.26 18.36 -6.02
C LYS A 59 7.17 18.17 -7.23
N PHE A 60 6.59 17.75 -8.36
CA PHE A 60 7.33 17.40 -9.56
C PHE A 60 8.17 18.55 -10.12
N GLU A 61 7.70 19.78 -9.97
CA GLU A 61 8.39 21.00 -10.36
C GLU A 61 9.73 21.21 -9.61
N GLN A 62 9.91 20.55 -8.47
CA GLN A 62 11.13 20.62 -7.68
C GLN A 62 12.12 19.51 -8.02
N TYR A 63 11.77 18.56 -8.90
CA TYR A 63 12.64 17.45 -9.22
C TYR A 63 13.88 17.92 -9.98
N GLU A 64 15.04 17.40 -9.57
CA GLU A 64 16.31 17.66 -10.21
C GLU A 64 17.02 16.37 -10.55
N GLU A 65 17.83 16.40 -11.61
CA GLU A 65 18.79 15.34 -11.87
C GLU A 65 19.75 15.18 -10.68
N GLY A 66 19.97 13.92 -10.29
CA GLY A 66 20.77 13.55 -9.13
C GLY A 66 19.98 13.41 -7.83
N ASP A 67 18.69 13.76 -7.80
CA ASP A 67 17.86 13.56 -6.62
C ASP A 67 17.84 12.08 -6.19
N LEU A 68 17.82 11.87 -4.87
CA LEU A 68 17.92 10.54 -4.30
C LEU A 68 16.53 9.96 -4.09
N VAL A 69 16.38 8.70 -4.45
CA VAL A 69 15.20 7.90 -4.14
C VAL A 69 15.57 6.96 -3.00
N LEU A 70 14.95 7.16 -1.85
CA LEU A 70 15.22 6.40 -0.63
C LEU A 70 14.19 5.28 -0.47
N ALA A 71 14.66 4.07 -0.18
CA ALA A 71 13.82 2.91 0.16
C ALA A 71 13.72 2.75 1.69
N LEU A 72 12.49 2.72 2.18
CA LEU A 72 12.18 2.35 3.56
C LEU A 72 11.77 0.87 3.58
N PRO A 73 12.38 0.06 4.47
CA PRO A 73 12.16 -1.37 4.45
C PRO A 73 10.73 -1.73 4.84
N SER A 74 10.16 -2.73 4.17
CA SER A 74 8.90 -3.36 4.55
C SER A 74 9.10 -4.30 5.74
N SER A 75 8.00 -4.66 6.41
CA SER A 75 8.00 -5.69 7.44
C SER A 75 7.83 -7.09 6.83
N GLY A 76 7.59 -7.21 5.52
CA GLY A 76 7.24 -8.45 4.84
C GLY A 76 6.39 -8.16 3.60
N LEU A 77 5.41 -9.01 3.30
CA LEU A 77 4.50 -8.85 2.16
C LEU A 77 3.50 -7.69 2.30
N HIS A 78 3.30 -7.19 3.52
CA HIS A 78 2.24 -6.23 3.86
C HIS A 78 0.86 -6.83 3.56
N CYS A 79 0.04 -6.21 2.71
CA CYS A 79 -1.35 -6.60 2.46
C CYS A 79 -1.62 -7.05 1.02
N ARG A 80 -0.60 -7.46 0.25
CA ARG A 80 -0.74 -7.84 -1.17
C ARG A 80 -0.03 -9.14 -1.50
N GLY A 81 -0.44 -9.77 -2.61
CA GLY A 81 0.08 -11.05 -3.09
C GLY A 81 -0.64 -12.29 -2.55
N PHE A 82 -1.58 -12.14 -1.61
CA PHE A 82 -2.22 -13.28 -0.95
C PHE A 82 -3.23 -14.04 -1.81
N ASN A 83 -3.82 -13.43 -2.84
CA ASN A 83 -4.78 -14.13 -3.70
C ASN A 83 -4.07 -15.17 -4.55
N THR A 84 -2.80 -14.93 -4.91
CA THR A 84 -2.00 -15.87 -5.68
C THR A 84 -1.09 -16.73 -4.80
N ILE A 85 -0.48 -16.17 -3.76
CA ILE A 85 0.43 -16.91 -2.87
C ILE A 85 -0.30 -18.03 -2.12
N LEU A 86 -1.49 -17.78 -1.55
CA LEU A 86 -2.20 -18.78 -0.76
C LEU A 86 -2.60 -20.03 -1.58
N PRO A 87 -3.18 -19.90 -2.80
CA PRO A 87 -3.41 -21.05 -3.66
C PRO A 87 -2.13 -21.78 -4.08
N LEU A 88 -1.04 -21.06 -4.36
CA LEU A 88 0.24 -21.70 -4.71
C LEU A 88 0.82 -22.51 -3.55
N LEU A 89 0.76 -21.99 -2.33
CA LEU A 89 1.14 -22.72 -1.12
C LEU A 89 0.28 -23.98 -0.93
N SER A 90 -1.04 -23.86 -1.14
CA SER A 90 -1.96 -25.00 -1.06
C SER A 90 -1.65 -26.05 -2.12
N ALA A 91 -1.39 -25.65 -3.36
CA ALA A 91 -1.04 -26.55 -4.46
C ALA A 91 0.30 -27.27 -4.21
N ALA A 92 1.24 -26.58 -3.56
CA ALA A 92 2.52 -27.15 -3.13
C ALA A 92 2.42 -28.01 -1.85
N ASN A 93 1.22 -28.21 -1.29
CA ASN A 93 0.98 -28.92 -0.02
C ASN A 93 1.81 -28.37 1.15
N ILE A 94 2.02 -27.05 1.17
CA ILE A 94 2.77 -26.37 2.23
C ILE A 94 1.83 -26.01 3.37
N ASP A 95 2.11 -26.57 4.55
CA ASP A 95 1.39 -26.24 5.77
C ASP A 95 1.81 -24.88 6.34
N MET A 96 0.85 -23.97 6.46
CA MET A 96 1.04 -22.63 7.05
C MET A 96 1.22 -22.66 8.57
N ALA A 97 0.69 -23.66 9.27
CA ALA A 97 0.84 -23.79 10.72
C ALA A 97 2.23 -24.30 11.11
N LYS A 98 2.93 -24.94 10.16
CA LYS A 98 4.29 -25.46 10.36
C LYS A 98 5.28 -24.32 10.62
N LYS A 99 6.16 -24.56 11.59
CA LYS A 99 7.36 -23.75 11.80
C LYS A 99 8.45 -24.18 10.82
N TRP A 100 9.03 -23.21 10.16
CA TRP A 100 10.13 -23.39 9.23
C TRP A 100 11.37 -22.79 9.87
N SER A 101 12.33 -23.64 10.25
CA SER A 101 13.54 -23.19 10.95
C SER A 101 14.30 -22.14 10.14
N GLU A 102 14.16 -22.17 8.81
CA GLU A 102 14.75 -21.22 7.89
C GLU A 102 14.12 -19.82 7.95
N LEU A 103 12.85 -19.72 8.40
CA LEU A 103 12.12 -18.47 8.66
C LEU A 103 12.14 -18.08 10.16
N GLY A 104 12.86 -18.82 10.99
CA GLY A 104 12.97 -18.58 12.43
C GLY A 104 11.95 -19.35 13.27
N ASN A 105 11.53 -18.78 14.40
CA ASN A 105 10.73 -19.49 15.40
C ASN A 105 9.21 -19.39 15.19
N LYS A 106 8.77 -18.64 14.18
CA LYS A 106 7.37 -18.43 13.82
C LYS A 106 6.89 -19.51 12.86
N SER A 107 5.58 -19.74 12.84
CA SER A 107 4.93 -20.47 11.75
C SER A 107 4.95 -19.66 10.46
N LEU A 108 4.83 -20.32 9.30
CA LEU A 108 4.72 -19.61 8.02
C LEU A 108 3.54 -18.64 8.02
N GLY A 109 2.38 -19.04 8.56
CA GLY A 109 1.21 -18.18 8.69
C GLY A 109 1.48 -16.92 9.52
N GLN A 110 2.26 -17.03 10.61
CA GLN A 110 2.66 -15.87 11.42
C GLN A 110 3.65 -14.95 10.71
N GLU A 111 4.53 -15.49 9.87
CA GLU A 111 5.47 -14.69 9.07
C GLU A 111 4.73 -13.95 7.95
N LEU A 112 3.81 -14.65 7.28
CA LEU A 112 2.93 -14.07 6.26
C LEU A 112 1.97 -13.02 6.84
N ALA A 113 1.46 -13.24 8.04
CA ALA A 113 0.58 -12.33 8.76
C ALA A 113 1.33 -11.23 9.54
N GLN A 114 2.61 -11.02 9.27
CA GLN A 114 3.36 -9.92 9.89
C GLN A 114 2.69 -8.58 9.54
N PRO A 115 2.31 -7.75 10.54
CA PRO A 115 1.59 -6.51 10.28
C PRO A 115 2.35 -5.56 9.35
N THR A 116 1.61 -4.85 8.51
CA THR A 116 2.14 -3.78 7.66
C THR A 116 2.75 -2.68 8.52
N ARG A 117 3.99 -2.32 8.23
CA ARG A 117 4.69 -1.24 8.95
C ARG A 117 3.97 0.10 8.74
N VAL A 118 3.76 0.83 9.83
CA VAL A 118 3.19 2.19 9.81
C VAL A 118 4.31 3.23 9.76
N TYR A 119 4.40 3.95 8.63
CA TYR A 119 5.49 4.90 8.35
C TYR A 119 5.24 6.33 8.85
N VAL A 120 4.06 6.64 9.39
CA VAL A 120 3.62 8.01 9.67
C VAL A 120 4.58 8.75 10.59
N ASN A 121 4.98 8.13 11.72
CA ASN A 121 5.81 8.80 12.72
C ASN A 121 7.17 9.24 12.18
N GLU A 122 7.84 8.37 11.43
CA GLU A 122 9.17 8.64 10.90
C GLU A 122 9.10 9.60 9.69
N VAL A 123 8.16 9.38 8.77
CA VAL A 123 8.07 10.13 7.51
C VAL A 123 7.45 11.51 7.68
N LEU A 124 6.39 11.66 8.48
CA LEU A 124 5.66 12.93 8.61
C LEU A 124 6.57 14.05 9.14
N SER A 125 7.46 13.73 10.08
CA SER A 125 8.43 14.70 10.60
C SER A 125 9.38 15.22 9.52
N PHE A 126 9.71 14.39 8.54
CA PHE A 126 10.63 14.70 7.45
C PHE A 126 9.92 15.48 6.34
N ILE A 127 8.65 15.16 6.07
CA ILE A 127 7.75 15.93 5.19
C ILE A 127 7.57 17.35 5.73
N LYS A 128 7.25 17.51 7.03
CA LYS A 128 7.05 18.83 7.66
C LYS A 128 8.27 19.75 7.58
N LYS A 129 9.48 19.19 7.51
CA LYS A 129 10.73 19.94 7.34
C LYS A 129 11.02 20.34 5.88
N GLY A 130 10.17 19.94 4.93
CA GLY A 130 10.32 20.28 3.52
C GLY A 130 11.42 19.51 2.79
N PHE A 131 11.92 18.40 3.34
CA PHE A 131 13.00 17.62 2.71
C PHE A 131 12.52 16.65 1.64
N VAL A 132 11.21 16.38 1.59
CA VAL A 132 10.60 15.36 0.74
C VAL A 132 9.91 16.02 -0.45
N LYS A 133 10.24 15.57 -1.65
CA LYS A 133 9.63 16.01 -2.92
C LYS A 133 8.48 15.10 -3.34
N ALA A 134 8.53 13.82 -2.97
CA ALA A 134 7.45 12.87 -3.20
C ALA A 134 7.54 11.66 -2.28
N VAL A 135 6.41 10.97 -2.13
CA VAL A 135 6.29 9.70 -1.40
C VAL A 135 5.41 8.73 -2.19
N ALA A 136 5.89 7.50 -2.36
CA ALA A 136 5.11 6.38 -2.86
C ALA A 136 5.05 5.29 -1.79
N ASN A 137 3.85 4.94 -1.35
CA ASN A 137 3.65 3.73 -0.57
C ASN A 137 3.60 2.55 -1.54
N ILE A 138 4.47 1.56 -1.35
CA ILE A 138 4.57 0.40 -2.23
C ILE A 138 3.52 -0.61 -1.79
N LYS A 139 2.39 -0.59 -2.48
CA LYS A 139 1.23 -1.42 -2.16
C LYS A 139 1.12 -2.53 -3.16
N THR A 140 0.90 -2.19 -4.43
CA THR A 140 0.50 -3.17 -5.43
C THR A 140 1.69 -3.78 -6.16
N SER A 141 2.66 -2.95 -6.51
CA SER A 141 3.85 -3.36 -7.23
C SER A 141 4.93 -2.31 -7.01
N LEU A 142 6.16 -2.76 -6.81
CA LEU A 142 7.29 -1.85 -6.71
C LEU A 142 7.43 -0.99 -7.97
N ILE A 143 7.39 -1.59 -9.15
CA ILE A 143 7.59 -0.89 -10.42
C ILE A 143 6.49 0.14 -10.63
N TYR A 144 5.22 -0.27 -10.53
CA TYR A 144 4.08 0.61 -10.77
C TYR A 144 4.00 1.76 -9.75
N ASP A 145 4.17 1.46 -8.45
CA ASP A 145 4.05 2.49 -7.41
C ASP A 145 5.21 3.50 -7.47
N VAL A 146 6.40 3.09 -7.91
CA VAL A 146 7.52 4.01 -8.19
C VAL A 146 7.24 4.85 -9.44
N GLN A 147 6.76 4.26 -10.54
CA GLN A 147 6.41 5.00 -11.76
C GLN A 147 5.40 6.13 -11.51
N ARG A 148 4.44 5.92 -10.59
CA ARG A 148 3.44 6.93 -10.23
C ARG A 148 4.00 8.24 -9.65
N ILE A 149 5.23 8.22 -9.14
CA ILE A 149 5.92 9.40 -8.61
C ILE A 149 7.10 9.85 -9.49
N LEU A 150 7.19 9.33 -10.73
CA LEU A 150 8.16 9.75 -11.73
C LEU A 150 7.47 10.47 -12.91
N PRO A 151 7.77 11.75 -13.14
CA PRO A 151 7.39 12.45 -14.37
C PRO A 151 8.05 11.84 -15.62
N GLU A 152 7.39 11.96 -16.78
CA GLU A 152 7.83 11.33 -18.05
C GLU A 152 9.27 11.69 -18.49
N ASN A 153 9.74 12.88 -18.10
CA ASN A 153 11.08 13.38 -18.41
C ASN A 153 12.17 12.91 -17.44
N PHE A 154 11.84 12.04 -16.49
CA PHE A 154 12.79 11.39 -15.58
C PHE A 154 12.75 9.88 -15.75
N GLU A 155 13.90 9.26 -15.53
CA GLU A 155 14.10 7.81 -15.45
C GLU A 155 14.91 7.46 -14.20
N ILE A 156 14.86 6.19 -13.79
CA ILE A 156 15.59 5.70 -12.61
C ILE A 156 16.01 4.24 -12.77
N SER A 157 17.23 3.94 -12.32
CA SER A 157 17.64 2.56 -11.99
C SER A 157 17.50 2.33 -10.48
N LEU A 158 16.70 1.34 -10.09
CA LEU A 158 16.55 0.85 -8.72
C LEU A 158 17.59 -0.25 -8.48
N ASP A 159 18.50 -0.06 -7.53
CA ASP A 159 19.58 -0.97 -7.21
C ASP A 159 19.30 -1.71 -5.88
N PHE A 160 19.25 -3.04 -5.97
CA PHE A 160 19.00 -3.92 -4.83
C PHE A 160 20.27 -4.41 -4.11
N GLY A 161 21.47 -4.08 -4.59
CA GLY A 161 22.72 -4.66 -4.08
C GLY A 161 23.00 -4.42 -2.59
N ASP A 162 22.53 -3.28 -2.04
CA ASP A 162 22.73 -2.90 -0.64
C ASP A 162 21.47 -3.07 0.23
N LEU A 163 20.37 -3.60 -0.33
CA LEU A 163 19.09 -3.70 0.35
C LEU A 163 18.97 -4.98 1.18
N ASN A 164 18.48 -4.84 2.40
CA ASN A 164 18.15 -5.98 3.24
C ASN A 164 16.71 -6.44 2.96
N ILE A 165 16.55 -7.34 1.99
CA ILE A 165 15.24 -7.89 1.64
C ILE A 165 14.82 -8.93 2.71
N PRO A 166 13.58 -8.86 3.23
CA PRO A 166 13.08 -9.86 4.18
C PRO A 166 13.17 -11.30 3.64
N ARG A 167 13.55 -12.22 4.53
CA ARG A 167 13.82 -13.64 4.20
C ARG A 167 12.66 -14.35 3.51
N ILE A 168 11.42 -13.94 3.80
CA ILE A 168 10.21 -14.50 3.21
C ILE A 168 10.19 -14.39 1.69
N PHE A 169 10.78 -13.35 1.09
CA PHE A 169 10.80 -13.20 -0.38
C PHE A 169 11.65 -14.28 -1.04
N GLY A 170 12.88 -14.50 -0.56
CA GLY A 170 13.73 -15.59 -1.05
C GLY A 170 13.14 -16.97 -0.76
N TRP A 171 12.46 -17.14 0.38
CA TRP A 171 11.79 -18.40 0.72
C TRP A 171 10.64 -18.70 -0.22
N LEU A 172 9.79 -17.70 -0.52
CA LEU A 172 8.69 -17.84 -1.49
C LEU A 172 9.23 -18.09 -2.90
N ALA A 173 10.26 -17.36 -3.31
CA ALA A 173 10.91 -17.58 -4.60
C ALA A 173 11.41 -19.02 -4.76
N ALA A 174 12.11 -19.54 -3.74
CA ALA A 174 12.63 -20.91 -3.73
C ALA A 174 11.52 -21.98 -3.70
N ARG A 175 10.51 -21.83 -2.83
CA ARG A 175 9.49 -22.88 -2.59
C ARG A 175 8.38 -22.87 -3.62
N LEU A 176 8.06 -21.72 -4.19
CA LEU A 176 7.02 -21.56 -5.20
C LEU A 176 7.59 -21.36 -6.61
N ASN A 177 8.91 -21.44 -6.77
CA ASN A 177 9.61 -21.35 -8.06
C ASN A 177 9.30 -20.04 -8.80
N LEU A 178 9.21 -18.92 -8.07
CA LEU A 178 8.73 -17.64 -8.59
C LEU A 178 9.75 -16.95 -9.50
N GLN A 179 9.24 -16.28 -10.54
CA GLN A 179 10.05 -15.42 -11.41
C GLN A 179 10.30 -14.04 -10.76
N PRO A 180 11.54 -13.51 -10.78
CA PRO A 180 11.88 -12.19 -10.21
C PRO A 180 11.01 -11.04 -10.73
N ASP A 181 10.87 -10.91 -12.04
CA ASP A 181 10.04 -9.86 -12.67
C ASP A 181 8.60 -9.91 -12.17
N SER A 182 8.06 -11.11 -12.01
CA SER A 182 6.70 -11.28 -11.50
C SER A 182 6.58 -10.82 -10.05
N MET A 183 7.60 -11.03 -9.21
CA MET A 183 7.63 -10.50 -7.85
C MET A 183 7.67 -8.97 -7.85
N LEU A 184 8.54 -8.33 -8.66
CA LEU A 184 8.61 -6.87 -8.76
C LEU A 184 7.29 -6.23 -9.22
N ASN A 185 6.56 -6.92 -10.10
CA ASN A 185 5.29 -6.47 -10.66
C ASN A 185 4.06 -6.76 -9.77
N ASN A 186 4.20 -7.50 -8.68
CA ASN A 186 3.06 -7.91 -7.85
C ASN A 186 3.27 -7.79 -6.34
N LEU A 187 4.50 -7.53 -5.90
CA LEU A 187 4.88 -7.43 -4.49
C LEU A 187 5.74 -6.19 -4.25
N ASN A 188 5.99 -5.91 -2.97
CA ASN A 188 6.82 -4.80 -2.52
C ASN A 188 8.33 -5.13 -2.48
N CYS A 189 8.69 -6.41 -2.59
CA CYS A 189 10.07 -6.92 -2.63
C CYS A 189 11.00 -6.41 -1.51
N GLY A 190 10.45 -6.16 -0.32
CA GLY A 190 11.21 -5.69 0.84
C GLY A 190 11.21 -4.18 1.04
N ILE A 191 10.59 -3.43 0.15
CA ILE A 191 10.51 -1.96 0.21
C ILE A 191 9.05 -1.59 0.43
N GLY A 192 8.72 -1.03 1.59
CA GLY A 192 7.32 -0.67 1.88
C GLY A 192 6.98 0.77 1.50
N LEU A 193 7.96 1.66 1.47
CA LEU A 193 7.75 3.06 1.11
C LEU A 193 8.99 3.61 0.42
N VAL A 194 8.77 4.44 -0.58
CA VAL A 194 9.81 5.16 -1.31
C VAL A 194 9.59 6.65 -1.15
N MET A 195 10.66 7.42 -0.97
CA MET A 195 10.60 8.88 -0.95
C MET A 195 11.69 9.51 -1.82
N VAL A 196 11.35 10.61 -2.49
CA VAL A 196 12.30 11.41 -3.28
C VAL A 196 12.77 12.58 -2.44
N VAL A 197 14.08 12.76 -2.36
CA VAL A 197 14.72 13.85 -1.60
C VAL A 197 15.79 14.53 -2.45
N HIS A 198 16.11 15.77 -2.09
CA HIS A 198 17.15 16.51 -2.79
C HIS A 198 18.52 15.80 -2.71
N LYS A 199 19.30 15.81 -3.80
CA LYS A 199 20.63 15.15 -3.91
C LYS A 199 21.64 15.45 -2.79
N LYS A 200 21.57 16.64 -2.21
CA LYS A 200 22.44 17.08 -1.09
C LYS A 200 21.88 16.75 0.29
N CYS A 201 20.67 16.20 0.38
CA CYS A 201 20.06 15.87 1.65
C CYS A 201 20.79 14.67 2.27
N THR A 202 21.44 14.88 3.41
CA THR A 202 22.09 13.81 4.20
C THR A 202 21.39 13.55 5.52
N THR A 203 20.44 14.41 5.90
CA THR A 203 19.68 14.34 7.16
C THR A 203 18.97 13.01 7.34
N TRP A 204 18.52 12.39 6.24
CA TRP A 204 17.85 11.09 6.25
C TRP A 204 18.71 9.99 6.88
N LYS A 205 20.05 10.04 6.75
CA LYS A 205 20.97 9.04 7.32
C LYS A 205 20.90 8.98 8.85
N LYS A 206 20.58 10.09 9.51
CA LYS A 206 20.40 10.18 10.96
C LYS A 206 18.95 10.03 11.39
N ALA A 207 18.02 10.41 10.52
CA ALA A 207 16.58 10.42 10.83
C ALA A 207 15.95 9.03 10.72
N PHE A 208 16.45 8.18 9.83
CA PHE A 208 15.89 6.85 9.59
C PHE A 208 16.92 5.76 9.83
N LYS A 209 16.44 4.65 10.40
CA LYS A 209 17.23 3.42 10.54
C LYS A 209 16.94 2.49 9.37
N ASP A 210 17.98 1.81 8.88
CA ASP A 210 17.89 0.78 7.83
C ASP A 210 17.31 1.30 6.49
N VAL A 211 17.38 2.60 6.26
CA VAL A 211 17.02 3.23 4.99
C VAL A 211 18.23 3.29 4.08
N LYS A 212 18.00 3.02 2.80
CA LYS A 212 19.04 2.97 1.77
C LYS A 212 18.64 3.83 0.58
N VAL A 213 19.64 4.29 -0.16
CA VAL A 213 19.40 4.89 -1.48
C VAL A 213 19.07 3.75 -2.42
N LEU A 214 17.84 3.74 -2.93
CA LEU A 214 17.36 2.78 -3.92
C LEU A 214 17.83 3.16 -5.32
N GLY A 215 17.90 4.45 -5.62
CA GLY A 215 18.29 4.91 -6.93
C GLY A 215 18.48 6.42 -6.97
N ILE A 216 18.92 6.90 -8.13
CA ILE A 216 19.18 8.31 -8.39
C ILE A 216 18.39 8.71 -9.63
N LEU A 217 17.63 9.79 -9.54
CA LEU A 217 16.86 10.31 -10.67
C LEU A 217 17.79 10.83 -11.76
N LYS A 218 17.53 10.40 -13.00
CA LYS A 218 18.21 10.87 -14.21
C LYS A 218 17.21 11.50 -15.16
N ARG A 219 17.65 12.49 -15.95
CA ARG A 219 16.80 13.02 -17.02
C ARG A 219 16.70 12.00 -18.14
N ARG A 220 15.47 11.72 -18.56
CA ARG A 220 15.20 10.85 -19.69
C ARG A 220 15.50 11.60 -20.99
N LEU A 221 16.42 11.08 -21.78
CA LEU A 221 16.76 11.64 -23.09
C LEU A 221 15.84 11.04 -24.17
N PRO A 222 15.38 11.84 -25.16
CA PRO A 222 14.53 11.34 -26.25
C PRO A 222 15.23 10.31 -27.16
N TYR A 223 16.57 10.28 -27.15
CA TYR A 223 17.39 9.29 -27.84
C TYR A 223 18.49 8.79 -26.91
N GLY A 224 18.62 7.47 -26.74
CA GLY A 224 19.67 6.84 -25.92
C GLY A 224 19.39 6.74 -24.41
N GLY A 225 18.17 7.07 -23.95
CA GLY A 225 17.71 6.78 -22.59
C GLY A 225 17.32 5.30 -22.40
N GLN A 226 16.89 4.95 -21.20
CA GLN A 226 16.40 3.59 -20.90
C GLN A 226 15.12 3.27 -21.70
N GLU A 227 14.97 2.01 -22.12
CA GLU A 227 13.74 1.52 -22.77
C GLU A 227 12.52 1.72 -21.85
N GLN A 228 12.69 1.41 -20.57
CA GLN A 228 11.68 1.59 -19.53
C GLN A 228 12.06 2.76 -18.62
N GLN A 229 11.06 3.48 -18.11
CA GLN A 229 11.27 4.61 -17.19
C GLN A 229 11.85 4.18 -15.83
N VAL A 230 11.60 2.93 -15.44
CA VAL A 230 12.10 2.32 -14.20
C VAL A 230 12.81 1.03 -14.57
N GLU A 231 14.11 0.99 -14.36
CA GLU A 231 14.96 -0.19 -14.52
C GLU A 231 15.29 -0.75 -13.14
N VAL A 232 15.38 -2.07 -12.99
CA VAL A 232 15.82 -2.71 -11.74
C VAL A 232 17.14 -3.44 -11.96
N LYS A 233 18.08 -3.27 -11.04
CA LYS A 233 19.42 -3.87 -11.06
C LYS A 233 19.65 -4.68 -9.80
N ASN A 234 20.41 -5.76 -9.95
CA ASN A 234 20.89 -6.62 -8.86
C ASN A 234 19.77 -7.35 -8.08
N PHE A 235 18.51 -7.27 -8.53
CA PHE A 235 17.39 -7.91 -7.82
C PHE A 235 17.44 -9.43 -7.99
N ASP A 236 17.64 -9.89 -9.21
CA ASP A 236 17.70 -11.31 -9.58
C ASP A 236 18.84 -12.00 -8.81
N GLU A 237 20.06 -11.44 -8.86
CA GLU A 237 21.22 -11.95 -8.15
C GLU A 237 21.01 -11.96 -6.62
N SER A 238 20.37 -10.90 -6.09
CA SER A 238 20.01 -10.84 -4.66
C SER A 238 18.99 -11.90 -4.30
N LEU A 239 17.98 -12.12 -5.15
CA LEU A 239 16.92 -13.10 -4.93
C LEU A 239 17.45 -14.53 -5.06
N GLU A 240 18.32 -14.82 -6.03
CA GLU A 240 19.03 -16.09 -6.18
C GLU A 240 19.85 -16.41 -4.93
N ALA A 241 20.67 -15.46 -4.47
CA ALA A 241 21.49 -15.64 -3.28
C ALA A 241 20.65 -15.90 -2.01
N MET A 242 19.43 -15.36 -1.95
CA MET A 242 18.49 -15.66 -0.87
C MET A 242 17.80 -17.02 -1.06
N ALA A 243 17.34 -17.33 -2.27
CA ALA A 243 16.63 -18.57 -2.61
C ALA A 243 17.52 -19.81 -2.42
N ALA A 244 18.82 -19.69 -2.74
CA ALA A 244 19.81 -20.74 -2.57
C ALA A 244 19.92 -21.23 -1.11
N LYS A 245 19.62 -20.37 -0.12
CA LYS A 245 19.62 -20.74 1.31
C LYS A 245 18.50 -21.73 1.67
N TYR A 246 17.52 -21.90 0.80
CA TYR A 246 16.36 -22.78 0.99
C TYR A 246 16.36 -23.97 0.03
N ASN A 247 17.51 -24.27 -0.60
CA ASN A 247 17.68 -25.32 -1.60
C ASN A 247 16.72 -25.18 -2.80
N GLY A 248 16.31 -23.96 -3.13
CA GLY A 248 15.51 -23.67 -4.32
C GLY A 248 16.29 -22.86 -5.34
N THR A 249 15.85 -22.95 -6.59
CA THR A 249 16.27 -22.09 -7.69
C THR A 249 15.16 -21.08 -7.98
N LEU A 250 15.50 -20.00 -8.67
CA LEU A 250 14.48 -19.20 -9.32
C LEU A 250 13.81 -20.01 -10.42
N GLY A 251 12.56 -19.66 -10.71
CA GLY A 251 11.76 -20.36 -11.69
C GLY A 251 10.95 -19.46 -12.58
N SER A 252 9.97 -20.07 -13.23
CA SER A 252 9.07 -19.43 -14.19
C SER A 252 7.65 -19.23 -13.65
N GLN A 253 7.40 -19.53 -12.37
CA GLN A 253 6.07 -19.39 -11.79
C GLN A 253 5.73 -17.90 -11.67
N LEU A 254 4.64 -17.52 -12.34
CA LEU A 254 4.13 -16.16 -12.29
C LEU A 254 3.15 -15.98 -11.12
N LEU A 255 3.26 -14.84 -10.46
CA LEU A 255 2.23 -14.25 -9.61
C LEU A 255 1.26 -13.47 -10.50
N ASN A 256 0.14 -14.08 -10.84
CA ASN A 256 -0.96 -13.41 -11.54
C ASN A 256 -1.94 -12.84 -10.50
N GLU A 257 -1.56 -11.75 -9.85
CA GLU A 257 -2.50 -11.00 -9.01
C GLU A 257 -3.47 -10.22 -9.89
N LEU A 258 -4.75 -10.19 -9.49
CA LEU A 258 -5.76 -9.43 -10.21
C LEU A 258 -5.45 -7.94 -10.03
N GLN A 259 -5.06 -7.30 -11.13
CA GLN A 259 -4.82 -5.87 -11.17
C GLN A 259 -6.11 -5.15 -11.52
N TYR A 260 -6.76 -4.57 -10.52
CA TYR A 260 -7.98 -3.80 -10.70
C TYR A 260 -7.72 -2.30 -10.93
N HIS A 261 -6.48 -1.84 -11.13
CA HIS A 261 -6.20 -0.40 -11.28
C HIS A 261 -6.97 0.25 -12.42
N ASP A 262 -7.04 -0.40 -13.58
CA ASP A 262 -7.76 0.12 -14.74
C ASP A 262 -9.28 0.10 -14.48
N LEU A 263 -9.77 -0.92 -13.80
CA LEU A 263 -11.17 -1.00 -13.39
C LEU A 263 -11.50 0.10 -12.37
N GLU A 264 -10.71 0.26 -11.31
CA GLU A 264 -10.87 1.35 -10.32
C GLU A 264 -10.88 2.70 -11.03
N THR A 265 -9.87 2.97 -11.86
CA THR A 265 -9.76 4.23 -12.59
C THR A 265 -10.95 4.47 -13.50
N SER A 266 -11.40 3.44 -14.24
CA SER A 266 -12.57 3.56 -15.13
C SER A 266 -13.87 3.81 -14.36
N LEU A 267 -14.08 3.15 -13.23
CA LEU A 267 -15.29 3.32 -12.40
C LEU A 267 -15.39 4.70 -11.76
N VAL A 268 -14.26 5.34 -11.43
CA VAL A 268 -14.27 6.67 -10.80
C VAL A 268 -14.21 7.81 -11.82
N LYS A 269 -13.82 7.55 -13.08
CA LYS A 269 -13.56 8.58 -14.11
C LYS A 269 -14.69 9.59 -14.28
N ASP A 270 -15.94 9.12 -14.35
CA ASP A 270 -17.10 10.00 -14.57
C ASP A 270 -17.59 10.66 -13.27
N SER A 271 -17.36 10.04 -12.12
CA SER A 271 -17.70 10.62 -10.81
C SER A 271 -16.82 11.80 -10.38
N ILE A 272 -15.75 12.07 -11.13
CA ILE A 272 -14.88 13.26 -10.98
C ILE A 272 -15.47 14.49 -11.68
N GLN A 273 -16.46 14.33 -12.59
CA GLN A 273 -17.02 15.43 -13.37
C GLN A 273 -17.87 16.41 -12.53
N CYS A 274 -18.45 15.95 -11.41
CA CYS A 274 -19.18 16.83 -10.49
C CYS A 274 -18.17 17.56 -9.58
N GLN A 275 -17.67 18.71 -10.04
CA GLN A 275 -16.79 19.57 -9.27
C GLN A 275 -17.60 20.43 -8.33
N ARG A 276 -17.50 20.14 -7.03
CA ARG A 276 -17.88 21.14 -6.01
C ARG A 276 -16.82 22.24 -6.04
N ALA A 277 -17.22 23.49 -5.78
CA ALA A 277 -16.34 24.66 -5.90
C ALA A 277 -15.10 24.57 -4.98
N GLU A 278 -15.22 23.86 -3.87
CA GLU A 278 -14.17 23.64 -2.87
C GLU A 278 -13.22 22.48 -3.21
N THR A 279 -13.47 21.73 -4.29
CA THR A 279 -12.64 20.58 -4.68
C THR A 279 -11.61 20.93 -5.73
N TYR A 280 -10.40 20.38 -5.61
CA TYR A 280 -9.34 20.51 -6.61
C TYR A 280 -8.60 19.18 -6.82
N VAL A 281 -7.92 19.07 -7.95
CA VAL A 281 -7.20 17.85 -8.37
C VAL A 281 -5.71 18.11 -8.30
N THR A 282 -5.00 17.25 -7.57
CA THR A 282 -3.52 17.24 -7.45
C THR A 282 -2.84 16.85 -8.76
N SER A 283 -1.52 17.05 -8.83
CA SER A 283 -0.65 16.65 -9.97
C SER A 283 -0.77 15.17 -10.36
N ILE A 284 -1.17 14.30 -9.44
CA ILE A 284 -1.35 12.85 -9.65
C ILE A 284 -2.83 12.44 -9.78
N GLY A 285 -3.72 13.38 -10.09
CA GLY A 285 -5.13 13.09 -10.35
C GLY A 285 -5.99 12.80 -9.11
N ARG A 286 -5.45 12.96 -7.90
CA ARG A 286 -6.21 12.79 -6.65
C ARG A 286 -7.02 14.04 -6.32
N ARG A 287 -8.26 13.88 -5.86
CA ARG A 287 -9.15 14.97 -5.46
C ARG A 287 -8.95 15.31 -3.99
N LEU A 288 -8.73 16.58 -3.69
CA LEU A 288 -8.71 17.15 -2.34
C LEU A 288 -9.88 18.12 -2.19
N THR A 289 -10.28 18.36 -0.94
CA THR A 289 -11.34 19.31 -0.58
C THR A 289 -10.72 20.38 0.31
N ARG A 290 -10.81 21.64 -0.10
CA ARG A 290 -10.30 22.76 0.68
C ARG A 290 -11.23 23.01 1.87
N VAL A 291 -10.67 23.02 3.07
CA VAL A 291 -11.41 23.43 4.27
C VAL A 291 -11.51 24.96 4.27
N PRO A 292 -12.72 25.55 4.41
CA PRO A 292 -12.89 27.00 4.47
C PRO A 292 -12.06 27.65 5.58
N SER A 293 -11.43 28.79 5.29
CA SER A 293 -10.64 29.56 6.26
C SER A 293 -11.48 30.32 7.29
N VAL A 294 -12.81 30.22 7.23
CA VAL A 294 -13.73 30.90 8.15
C VAL A 294 -13.77 30.25 9.54
N TYR A 295 -13.28 29.02 9.68
CA TYR A 295 -13.27 28.31 10.95
C TYR A 295 -12.03 28.70 11.78
N SER A 296 -12.22 29.01 13.06
CA SER A 296 -11.15 29.18 14.04
C SER A 296 -11.01 27.89 14.84
N ASP A 297 -9.81 27.30 14.85
CA ASP A 297 -9.49 26.03 15.52
C ASP A 297 -10.50 24.89 15.25
N PRO A 298 -10.74 24.53 13.97
CA PRO A 298 -11.77 23.53 13.64
C PRO A 298 -11.38 22.15 14.16
N VAL A 299 -12.32 21.52 14.87
CA VAL A 299 -12.23 20.09 15.20
C VAL A 299 -12.79 19.29 14.04
N LEU A 300 -11.96 18.42 13.46
CA LEU A 300 -12.41 17.49 12.42
C LEU A 300 -13.17 16.34 13.07
N VAL A 301 -14.45 16.20 12.72
CA VAL A 301 -15.28 15.07 13.09
C VAL A 301 -15.55 14.23 11.84
N ILE A 302 -15.30 12.93 11.93
CA ILE A 302 -15.64 11.97 10.88
C ILE A 302 -16.75 11.06 11.39
N GLY A 303 -17.82 10.93 10.62
CA GLY A 303 -18.82 9.89 10.76
C GLY A 303 -18.84 9.11 9.46
N THR A 304 -18.61 7.81 9.52
CA THR A 304 -18.75 6.92 8.37
C THR A 304 -19.88 5.96 8.68
N ASP A 305 -21.09 6.37 8.35
CA ASP A 305 -22.23 5.49 8.25
C ASP A 305 -22.97 5.79 6.94
N GLY A 306 -23.46 4.76 6.25
CA GLY A 306 -24.01 4.96 4.91
C GLY A 306 -24.65 3.73 4.28
N VAL A 307 -25.98 3.81 4.17
CA VAL A 307 -26.80 2.99 3.26
C VAL A 307 -26.99 3.64 1.88
N GLY A 308 -26.49 4.86 1.67
CA GLY A 308 -26.88 5.73 0.55
C GLY A 308 -26.73 5.12 -0.84
N THR A 309 -25.60 4.46 -1.14
CA THR A 309 -25.40 3.80 -2.44
C THR A 309 -26.32 2.59 -2.61
N LYS A 310 -26.58 1.84 -1.54
CA LYS A 310 -27.48 0.68 -1.55
C LYS A 310 -28.93 1.11 -1.81
N ILE A 311 -29.36 2.25 -1.27
CA ILE A 311 -30.67 2.85 -1.55
C ILE A 311 -30.80 3.21 -3.03
N LYS A 312 -29.78 3.87 -3.61
CA LYS A 312 -29.80 4.22 -5.04
C LYS A 312 -29.92 2.98 -5.93
N ILE A 313 -29.13 1.94 -5.65
CA ILE A 313 -29.22 0.66 -6.39
C ILE A 313 -30.59 0.01 -6.21
N ALA A 314 -31.14 0.00 -5.00
CA ALA A 314 -32.48 -0.56 -4.72
C ALA A 314 -33.57 0.19 -5.50
N GLN A 315 -33.47 1.52 -5.59
CA GLN A 315 -34.39 2.37 -6.36
C GLN A 315 -34.24 2.14 -7.86
N GLU A 316 -33.02 2.17 -8.40
CA GLU A 316 -32.75 1.96 -9.84
C GLU A 316 -33.14 0.55 -10.31
N THR A 317 -32.97 -0.46 -9.45
CA THR A 317 -33.34 -1.86 -9.75
C THR A 317 -34.76 -2.21 -9.35
N ASN A 318 -35.48 -1.27 -8.72
CA ASN A 318 -36.83 -1.45 -8.14
C ASN A 318 -36.93 -2.62 -7.14
N LYS A 319 -35.84 -2.95 -6.44
CA LYS A 319 -35.72 -4.04 -5.45
C LYS A 319 -35.58 -3.47 -4.04
N ASN A 320 -36.68 -2.94 -3.51
CA ASN A 320 -36.69 -2.27 -2.20
C ASN A 320 -36.93 -3.21 -1.00
N SER A 321 -37.11 -4.51 -1.20
CA SER A 321 -37.55 -5.42 -0.13
C SER A 321 -36.47 -5.71 0.92
N THR A 322 -35.19 -5.66 0.55
CA THR A 322 -34.08 -6.02 1.45
C THR A 322 -33.35 -4.82 2.02
N ILE A 323 -33.46 -3.63 1.41
CA ILE A 323 -32.76 -2.41 1.86
C ILE A 323 -33.25 -1.94 3.24
N GLY A 324 -34.49 -2.29 3.62
CA GLY A 324 -35.03 -2.01 4.95
C GLY A 324 -34.21 -2.65 6.07
N ILE A 325 -33.57 -3.79 5.82
CA ILE A 325 -32.69 -4.46 6.80
C ILE A 325 -31.43 -3.61 7.02
N ASP A 326 -30.80 -3.14 5.95
CA ASP A 326 -29.64 -2.26 6.05
C ASP A 326 -30.01 -0.93 6.71
N LEU A 327 -31.16 -0.34 6.37
CA LEU A 327 -31.65 0.89 7.01
C LEU A 327 -31.85 0.72 8.52
N VAL A 328 -32.48 -0.38 8.94
CA VAL A 328 -32.70 -0.66 10.37
C VAL A 328 -31.40 -1.05 11.07
N ALA A 329 -30.56 -1.87 10.45
CA ALA A 329 -29.29 -2.28 11.03
C ALA A 329 -28.36 -1.08 11.29
N MET A 330 -28.32 -0.12 10.37
CA MET A 330 -27.51 1.09 10.52
C MET A 330 -28.19 2.11 11.45
N CYS A 331 -29.51 2.30 11.40
CA CYS A 331 -30.21 3.26 12.26
C CYS A 331 -30.50 2.78 13.70
N VAL A 332 -30.44 1.49 14.01
CA VAL A 332 -30.67 0.95 15.38
C VAL A 332 -29.36 0.78 16.15
N ASN A 333 -28.22 0.72 15.45
CA ASN A 333 -26.89 0.67 16.06
C ASN A 333 -26.24 2.05 16.26
N ASP A 334 -26.75 3.09 15.61
CA ASP A 334 -26.45 4.52 15.88
C ASP A 334 -27.24 5.05 17.10
#